data_AF-A0A536WNZ5-F1
#
_entry.id   AF-A0A536WNZ5-F1
#
_cell.length_a   1.000
_cell.length_b   1.000
_cell.length_c   1.000
_cell.angle_alpha   90.00
_cell.angle_beta   90.00
_cell.angle_gamma   90.00
#
_symmetry.space_group_name_H-M   'P 1'
#
loop_
_entity.id
_entity.type
_entity.pdbx_description
1 polymer ?
#
loop_
_entity_poly.entity_id
_entity_poly.type
_entity_poly.pdbx_seq_one_letter_code
_entity_poly.pdbx_strand_id
1 'polypeptide(L)' 'PVRTGDAVATVGASGGNTESGLYFEIRHEGKAFDPMRWVSLK' A
#
# COMPACT_ATOMS: atom_id res chain seq x y z
N PRO A 1 8.82 -6.05 15.45
CA PRO A 1 7.65 -6.45 14.64
C PRO A 1 6.66 -5.29 14.48
N VAL A 2 6.20 -5.07 13.26
CA VAL A 2 5.11 -4.13 12.96
C VAL A 2 3.78 -4.84 13.25
N ARG A 3 2.84 -4.16 13.90
CA ARG A 3 1.50 -4.66 14.19
C ARG A 3 0.47 -4.01 13.26
N THR A 4 -0.68 -4.66 13.10
CA THR A 4 -1.81 -4.07 12.38
C THR A 4 -2.21 -2.74 13.02
N GLY A 5 -2.26 -1.67 12.22
CA GLY A 5 -2.61 -0.33 12.67
C GLY A 5 -1.43 0.55 13.06
N ASP A 6 -0.20 0.02 13.13
CA ASP A 6 0.98 0.84 13.39
C ASP A 6 1.24 1.80 12.22
N ALA A 7 1.56 3.06 12.55
CA ALA A 7 2.06 4.00 11.57
C ALA A 7 3.47 3.59 11.12
N VAL A 8 3.68 3.43 9.81
CA VAL A 8 4.96 2.99 9.25
C VAL A 8 5.67 4.06 8.43
N ALA A 9 4.93 5.05 7.92
CA ALA A 9 5.46 6.14 7.10
C ALA A 9 4.44 7.28 6.95
N THR A 10 4.90 8.42 6.42
CA THR A 10 4.04 9.49 5.89
C THR A 10 3.91 9.34 4.36
N VAL A 11 2.77 9.75 3.79
CA VAL A 11 2.59 9.79 2.33
C VAL A 11 3.34 10.98 1.72
N GLY A 12 3.63 10.91 0.42
CA GLY A 12 4.33 11.97 -0.30
C GLY A 12 4.27 11.79 -1.81
N ALA A 13 5.04 12.60 -2.54
CA ALA A 13 5.05 12.65 -4.00
C ALA A 13 6.39 12.20 -4.62
N SER A 14 7.19 11.42 -3.89
CA SER A 14 8.47 10.91 -4.41
C SER A 14 8.26 9.98 -5.61
N GLY A 15 9.22 9.93 -6.52
CA GLY A 15 9.16 9.05 -7.71
C GLY A 15 8.56 9.71 -8.96
N GLY A 16 8.46 11.04 -9.00
CA GLY A 16 7.99 11.79 -10.18
C GLY A 16 6.49 12.07 -10.20
N ASN A 17 5.78 11.81 -9.10
CA ASN A 17 4.38 12.18 -8.95
C ASN A 17 4.27 13.69 -8.64
N THR A 18 3.27 14.36 -9.22
CA THR A 18 2.99 15.78 -8.94
C THR A 18 2.19 15.99 -7.67
N GLU A 19 1.49 14.96 -7.21
CA GLU A 19 0.62 14.98 -6.03
C GLU A 19 1.07 13.93 -5.00
N SER A 20 0.81 14.22 -3.73
CA SER A 20 1.08 13.26 -2.65
C SER A 20 0.06 12.14 -2.67
N GLY A 21 0.52 10.89 -2.61
CA GLY A 21 -0.35 9.72 -2.64
C GLY A 21 0.28 8.49 -2.03
N LEU A 22 -0.53 7.46 -1.81
CA LEU A 22 -0.09 6.15 -1.39
C LEU A 22 -0.26 5.16 -2.54
N TYR A 23 0.85 4.64 -3.04
CA TYR A 23 0.86 3.45 -3.88
C TYR A 23 1.24 2.23 -3.04
N PHE A 24 0.48 1.15 -3.15
CA PHE A 24 0.80 -0.13 -2.52
C PHE A 24 0.42 -1.30 -3.43
N GLU A 25 1.15 -2.41 -3.30
CA GLU A 25 0.90 -3.66 -4.01
C GLU A 25 0.88 -4.81 -3.00
N ILE A 26 0.01 -5.80 -3.24
CA ILE A 26 0.02 -7.06 -2.50
C ILE A 26 0.44 -8.17 -3.46
N ARG A 27 1.33 -9.05 -2.99
CA ARG A 27 1.82 -10.20 -3.75
C ARG A 27 1.60 -11.48 -2.97
N HIS A 28 1.19 -12.54 -3.67
CA HIS A 28 1.17 -13.90 -3.16
C HIS A 28 2.08 -14.76 -4.03
N GLU A 29 3.01 -15.49 -3.42
CA GLU A 29 3.99 -16.32 -4.14
C GLU A 29 4.74 -15.54 -5.23
N GLY A 30 5.09 -14.29 -4.93
CA GLY A 30 5.80 -13.43 -5.86
C GLY A 30 4.97 -12.94 -7.06
N LYS A 31 3.65 -13.16 -7.10
CA LYS A 31 2.76 -12.63 -8.15
C LYS A 31 1.88 -11.52 -7.59
N ALA A 32 1.86 -10.38 -8.27
CA ALA A 32 0.93 -9.29 -7.98
C ALA A 32 -0.50 -9.73 -8.31
N PHE A 33 -1.46 -9.28 -7.51
CA PHE A 33 -2.88 -9.46 -7.76
C PHE A 33 -3.64 -8.21 -7.33
N ASP A 34 -4.88 -8.06 -7.81
CA ASP A 34 -5.74 -6.92 -7.47
C ASP A 34 -5.94 -6.83 -5.94
N PRO A 35 -5.37 -5.81 -5.26
CA PRO A 35 -5.46 -5.68 -3.81
C PRO A 35 -6.91 -5.55 -3.33
N MET A 36 -7.82 -5.02 -4.15
CA MET A 36 -9.23 -4.83 -3.78
C MET A 36 -9.98 -6.15 -3.60
N ARG A 37 -9.44 -7.27 -4.11
CA ARG A 37 -9.97 -8.61 -3.83
C ARG A 37 -9.63 -9.10 -2.42
N TRP A 38 -8.64 -8.49 -1.76
CA TRP A 38 -8.21 -8.84 -0.41
C TRP A 38 -8.64 -7.81 0.63
N VAL A 39 -8.65 -6.53 0.28
CA VAL A 39 -9.08 -5.45 1.17
C VAL A 39 -10.57 -5.61 1.51
N SER A 40 -10.89 -5.63 2.80
CA SER A 40 -12.25 -5.48 3.29
C SER A 40 -12.52 -4.01 3.57
N LEU A 41 -13.37 -3.40 2.76
CA LEU A 41 -13.93 -2.07 3.04
C LEU A 41 -15.02 -2.26 4.11
N LYS A 42 -14.81 -1.67 5.29
CA LYS A 42 -15.83 -1.52 6.32
C LYS A 42 -16.49 -0.16 6.21
#